data_AF-A0A2E4XT95-F1
#
_entry.id   AF-A0A2E4XT95-F1
#
_cell.length_a   1.000
_cell.length_b   1.000
_cell.length_c   1.000
_cell.angle_alpha   90.00
_cell.angle_beta   90.00
_cell.angle_gamma   90.00
#
_symmetry.space_group_name_H-M   'P 1'
#
loop_
_entity.id
_entity.type
_entity.pdbx_description
1 polymer ?
#
loop_
_entity_poly.entity_id
_entity_poly.type
_entity_poly.pdbx_seq_one_letter_code
_entity_poly.pdbx_strand_id
1 'polypeptide(L)' 'MPTYEAAIYNKDVKEARARGESHPRIADEWGSVHFIEVDAMNENMARAKLARDYPESDGFVVDELNPA' A
#
# COMPACT_ATOMS: atom_id res chain seq x y z
N MET A 1 6.20 2.03 -20.94
CA MET A 1 5.29 2.98 -20.25
C MET A 1 6.05 3.49 -19.03
N PRO A 2 5.72 4.66 -18.46
CA PRO A 2 6.34 5.06 -17.20
C PRO A 2 5.97 4.05 -16.11
N THR A 3 6.95 3.73 -15.28
CA THR A 3 6.76 2.93 -14.07
C THR A 3 6.84 3.86 -12.88
N TYR A 4 6.01 3.60 -11.88
CA TYR A 4 6.06 4.28 -10.59
C TYR A 4 6.26 3.24 -9.50
N GLU A 5 7.01 3.60 -8.48
CA GLU A 5 7.18 2.81 -7.26
C GLU A 5 6.38 3.47 -6.13
N ALA A 6 5.56 2.67 -5.47
CA ALA A 6 4.73 3.10 -4.35
C ALA A 6 5.16 2.41 -3.06
N ALA A 7 5.40 3.19 -2.02
CA ALA A 7 5.57 2.67 -0.67
C ALA A 7 4.19 2.51 -0.02
N ILE A 8 3.77 1.29 0.29
CA ILE A 8 2.44 0.95 0.77
C ILE A 8 2.54 0.12 2.06
N TYR A 9 1.71 0.44 3.04
CA TYR A 9 1.54 -0.40 4.23
C TYR A 9 0.08 -0.44 4.65
N ASN A 10 -0.30 -1.39 5.49
CA ASN A 10 -1.61 -1.45 6.10
C ASN A 10 -1.52 -0.97 7.56
N LYS A 11 -2.19 0.15 7.86
CA LYS A 11 -2.16 0.77 9.19
C LYS A 11 -2.81 -0.15 10.24
N ASP A 12 -3.89 -0.85 9.90
CA ASP A 12 -4.64 -1.67 10.84
C ASP A 12 -3.82 -2.90 11.24
N VAL A 13 -3.08 -3.48 10.28
CA VAL A 13 -2.09 -4.55 10.55
C VAL A 13 -0.94 -4.03 11.42
N LYS A 14 -0.41 -2.84 11.10
CA LYS A 14 0.66 -2.21 11.90
C LYS A 14 0.23 -1.98 13.35
N GLU A 15 -1.01 -1.53 13.56
CA GLU A 15 -1.59 -1.33 14.89
C GLU A 15 -1.88 -2.65 15.62
N ALA A 16 -2.43 -3.66 14.93
CA ALA A 16 -2.64 -4.99 15.51
C ALA A 16 -1.32 -5.57 16.00
N ARG A 17 -0.27 -5.51 15.16
CA ARG A 17 1.06 -6.00 15.51
C ARG A 17 1.67 -5.24 16.69
N ALA A 18 1.45 -3.93 16.78
CA ALA A 18 1.89 -3.13 17.93
C ALA A 18 1.22 -3.55 19.25
N ARG A 19 0.00 -4.12 19.19
CA ARG A 19 -0.70 -4.71 20.35
C ARG A 19 -0.34 -6.19 20.60
N GLY A 20 0.54 -6.78 19.79
CA GLY A 20 0.87 -8.21 19.85
C GLY A 20 -0.23 -9.10 19.26
N GLU A 21 -1.12 -8.53 18.45
CA GLU A 21 -2.20 -9.22 17.75
C GLU A 21 -1.88 -9.33 16.25
N SER A 22 -2.59 -10.22 15.56
CA SER A 22 -2.57 -10.30 14.10
C SER A 22 -3.87 -9.77 13.52
N HIS A 23 -3.80 -9.12 12.36
CA HIS A 23 -5.01 -8.67 11.68
C HIS A 23 -5.83 -9.89 11.19
N PRO A 24 -7.16 -9.93 11.38
CA PRO A 24 -7.96 -11.15 11.14
C PRO A 24 -8.05 -11.56 9.67
N ARG A 25 -7.76 -10.64 8.74
CA ARG A 25 -8.00 -10.84 7.29
C ARG A 25 -6.81 -10.50 6.40
N ILE A 26 -5.80 -9.82 6.93
CA ILE A 26 -4.67 -9.29 6.14
C ILE A 26 -3.41 -9.83 6.77
N ALA A 27 -2.47 -10.31 5.95
CA ALA A 27 -1.24 -10.91 6.44
C ALA A 27 -0.40 -9.89 7.22
N ASP A 28 0.25 -10.36 8.30
CA ASP A 28 1.03 -9.51 9.21
C ASP A 28 2.21 -8.80 8.52
N GLU A 29 2.67 -9.32 7.39
CA GLU A 29 3.70 -8.68 6.55
C GLU A 29 3.29 -7.27 6.11
N TRP A 30 1.99 -7.01 5.92
CA TRP A 30 1.47 -5.71 5.50
C TRP A 30 1.57 -4.64 6.59
N GLY A 31 1.94 -4.98 7.82
CA GLY A 31 2.25 -3.97 8.84
C GLY A 31 3.57 -3.23 8.59
N SER A 32 4.42 -3.76 7.71
CA SER A 32 5.63 -3.12 7.21
C SER A 32 5.37 -2.42 5.87
N VAL A 33 6.27 -1.54 5.46
CA VAL A 33 6.23 -0.91 4.14
C VAL A 33 6.62 -1.92 3.06
N HIS A 34 5.80 -1.99 2.01
CA HIS A 34 6.02 -2.75 0.78
C HIS A 34 6.19 -1.78 -0.39
N PHE A 35 7.17 -2.03 -1.24
CA PHE A 35 7.38 -1.27 -2.46
C PHE A 35 6.71 -1.97 -3.62
N ILE A 36 5.81 -1.27 -4.32
CA ILE A 36 5.01 -1.83 -5.40
C ILE A 36 5.20 -1.02 -6.67
N GLU A 37 5.63 -1.70 -7.72
CA GLU A 37 5.76 -1.11 -9.04
C GLU A 37 4.40 -1.08 -9.76
N VAL A 38 4.07 0.06 -10.36
CA VAL A 38 2.84 0.25 -11.12
C VAL A 38 3.14 0.97 -12.43
N ASP A 39 2.80 0.32 -13.54
CA ASP A 39 2.82 0.96 -14.85
C ASP A 39 1.67 1.97 -14.96
N ALA A 40 1.96 3.25 -15.19
CA ALA A 40 0.94 4.26 -15.39
C ALA A 40 1.45 5.37 -16.32
N MET A 41 0.57 6.04 -17.06
CA MET A 41 1.03 7.16 -17.91
C MET A 41 1.31 8.44 -17.10
N ASN A 42 0.79 8.53 -15.87
CA ASN A 42 1.00 9.64 -14.95
C ASN A 42 0.73 9.20 -13.50
N GLU A 43 1.14 10.03 -12.55
CA GLU A 43 0.97 9.80 -11.10
C GLU A 43 -0.50 9.59 -10.71
N ASN A 44 -1.43 10.34 -11.31
CA ASN A 44 -2.85 10.24 -10.97
C ASN A 44 -3.44 8.86 -11.36
N MET A 45 -3.02 8.32 -12.51
CA MET A 45 -3.36 6.95 -12.89
C MET A 45 -2.70 5.90 -12.00
N ALA A 46 -1.44 6.12 -11.59
CA ALA A 46 -0.79 5.23 -10.63
C ALA A 46 -1.58 5.20 -9.31
N ARG A 47 -1.91 6.37 -8.74
CA ARG A 47 -2.75 6.49 -7.53
C ARG A 47 -4.10 5.79 -7.69
N ALA A 48 -4.78 5.97 -8.82
CA ALA A 48 -6.07 5.32 -9.07
C ALA A 48 -5.97 3.78 -9.13
N LYS A 49 -4.89 3.24 -9.71
CA LYS A 49 -4.63 1.81 -9.71
C LYS A 49 -4.34 1.30 -8.30
N LEU A 50 -3.47 2.00 -7.56
CA LEU A 50 -3.14 1.66 -6.18
C LEU A 50 -4.37 1.71 -5.27
N ALA A 51 -5.23 2.72 -5.39
CA ALA A 51 -6.45 2.82 -4.59
C ALA A 51 -7.47 1.71 -4.90
N ARG A 52 -7.44 1.13 -6.10
CA ARG A 52 -8.27 -0.01 -6.47
C ARG A 52 -7.73 -1.32 -5.88
N ASP A 53 -6.43 -1.52 -5.98
CA ASP A 53 -5.78 -2.79 -5.59
C ASP A 53 -5.44 -2.82 -4.08
N TYR A 54 -5.24 -1.65 -3.46
CA TYR A 54 -4.94 -1.40 -2.05
C TYR A 54 -5.87 -0.30 -1.50
N PRO A 55 -7.15 -0.62 -1.26
CA PRO A 55 -8.13 0.39 -0.88
C PRO A 55 -7.89 0.92 0.54
N GLU A 56 -7.98 2.25 0.68
CA GLU A 56 -7.88 2.94 1.98
C GLU A 56 -8.97 2.47 2.97
N SER A 57 -10.11 1.98 2.46
CA SER A 57 -11.19 1.41 3.27
C SER A 57 -10.81 0.10 3.97
N ASP A 58 -9.83 -0.65 3.44
CA ASP A 58 -9.27 -1.85 4.10
C ASP A 58 -8.01 -1.51 4.93
N GLY A 59 -7.72 -0.22 5.15
CA GLY A 59 -6.62 0.23 6.00
C GLY A 59 -5.27 0.39 5.29
N PHE A 60 -5.23 0.25 3.96
CA PHE A 60 -4.01 0.52 3.19
C PHE A 60 -3.71 2.01 3.11
N VAL A 61 -2.43 2.35 3.19
CA VAL A 61 -1.90 3.71 3.11
C VAL A 61 -0.78 3.70 2.09
N VAL A 62 -0.88 4.58 1.09
CA VAL A 62 0.20 4.88 0.15
C VAL A 62 1.00 6.05 0.73
N ASP A 63 2.20 5.77 1.22
CA ASP A 63 3.08 6.72 1.91
C ASP A 63 3.82 7.61 0.91
N GLU A 64 4.42 6.97 -0.10
CA GLU A 64 5.19 7.63 -1.15
C GLU A 64 4.84 7.04 -2.52
N LEU A 65 4.93 7.88 -3.56
CA LEU A 65 4.75 7.47 -4.94
C LEU A 65 5.76 8.23 -5.81
N ASN A 66 6.76 7.52 -6.30
CA ASN A 66 7.87 8.09 -7.05
C ASN A 66 7.95 7.46 -8.45
N PRO A 67 8.41 8.18 -9.48
CA PRO A 67 8.75 7.54 -10.75
C PRO A 67 9.93 6.58 -10.54
N ALA A 68 9.81 5.36 -11.08
CA ALA A 68 10.81 4.30 -11.03
C ALA A 68 11.80 4.39 -12.21
#